data_AF-A0A510LAB3-F1
#
_entry.id   AF-A0A510LAB3-F1
#
_cell.length_a   1.000
_cell.length_b   1.000
_cell.length_c   1.000
_cell.angle_alpha   90.00
_cell.angle_beta   90.00
_cell.angle_gamma   90.00
#
_symmetry.space_group_name_H-M   'P 1'
#
loop_
_entity.id
_entity.type
_entity.pdbx_description
1 polymer ?
#
loop_
_entity_poly.entity_id
_entity_poly.type
_entity_poly.pdbx_seq_one_letter_code
_entity_poly.pdbx_strand_id
1 'polypeptide(L)'
;MHESYNEKLWCASYLVNGDTASWSFDFFRLWLISQGEKIYHSIIKNQDNLSKYINISFEAKFMTNYFENENFAFIPAYAFSRKNCSHNILNKESYKVNSKTIFQDNFIDNYNKKLNNYKRKIGYINKKYPKIIFHWCAKFPNSMKEVCPTLFKKMYF
;
A
#
# COMPACT_ATOMS: atom_id res chain seq x y z
N MET A 1 -1.59 -12.99 -1.55
CA MET A 1 -2.15 -11.69 -1.98
C MET A 1 -3.62 -11.73 -2.36
N HIS A 2 -4.16 -12.79 -2.98
CA HIS A 2 -5.59 -12.82 -3.32
C HIS A 2 -6.50 -12.73 -2.07
N GLU A 3 -6.15 -13.43 -1.00
CA GLU A 3 -6.90 -13.44 0.27
C GLU A 3 -7.08 -12.03 0.88
N SER A 4 -6.10 -11.14 0.67
CA SER A 4 -6.17 -9.75 1.15
C SER A 4 -7.01 -8.84 0.24
N TYR A 5 -7.62 -9.34 -0.83
CA TYR A 5 -8.49 -8.57 -1.71
C TYR A 5 -9.96 -8.90 -1.41
N ASN A 6 -10.49 -8.34 -0.31
CA ASN A 6 -11.85 -8.57 0.16
C ASN A 6 -12.45 -7.30 0.79
N GLU A 7 -13.78 -7.24 0.87
CA GLU A 7 -14.52 -6.05 1.34
C GLU A 7 -14.20 -5.65 2.79
N LYS A 8 -13.89 -6.61 3.68
CA LYS A 8 -13.66 -6.35 5.10
C LYS A 8 -12.31 -5.67 5.30
N LEU A 9 -11.30 -6.12 4.56
CA LEU A 9 -10.00 -5.45 4.58
C LEU A 9 -10.07 -4.07 3.94
N TRP A 10 -10.90 -3.92 2.93
CA TRP A 10 -11.21 -2.63 2.33
C TRP A 10 -11.88 -1.67 3.33
N CYS A 11 -12.80 -2.17 4.15
CA CYS A 11 -13.39 -1.40 5.26
C CYS A 11 -12.30 -0.93 6.22
N ALA A 12 -11.43 -1.84 6.67
CA ALA A 12 -10.34 -1.51 7.58
C ALA A 12 -9.38 -0.46 6.97
N SER A 13 -9.05 -0.60 5.68
CA SER A 13 -8.26 0.38 4.94
C SER A 13 -8.93 1.75 4.90
N TYR A 14 -10.23 1.79 4.61
CA TYR A 14 -10.99 3.05 4.58
C TYR A 14 -11.01 3.73 5.94
N LEU A 15 -11.17 2.97 7.03
CA LEU A 15 -11.20 3.52 8.39
C LEU A 15 -9.89 4.21 8.78
N VAL A 16 -8.75 3.78 8.23
CA VAL A 16 -7.43 4.35 8.55
C VAL A 16 -6.90 5.35 7.51
N ASN A 17 -7.30 5.22 6.23
CA ASN A 17 -6.85 6.11 5.15
C ASN A 17 -7.87 7.20 4.78
N GLY A 18 -9.16 6.97 5.00
CA GLY A 18 -10.23 7.87 4.59
C GLY A 18 -10.49 7.93 3.08
N ASP A 19 -9.89 7.04 2.28
CA ASP A 19 -10.00 7.01 0.81
C ASP A 19 -10.59 5.67 0.31
N THR A 20 -11.32 5.75 -0.81
CA THR A 20 -11.87 4.63 -1.59
C THR A 20 -11.10 4.38 -2.90
N ALA A 21 -10.01 5.09 -3.17
CA ALA A 21 -9.20 4.84 -4.36
C ALA A 21 -8.60 3.42 -4.32
N SER A 22 -8.73 2.68 -5.42
CA SER A 22 -8.19 1.32 -5.51
C SER A 22 -6.67 1.26 -5.31
N TRP A 23 -5.94 2.32 -5.68
CA TRP A 23 -4.50 2.41 -5.49
C TRP A 23 -4.13 2.60 -4.01
N SER A 24 -4.89 3.41 -3.26
CA SER A 24 -4.73 3.55 -1.79
C SER A 24 -4.89 2.19 -1.11
N PHE A 25 -5.90 1.40 -1.50
CA PHE A 25 -6.08 0.05 -0.96
C PHE A 25 -4.92 -0.90 -1.28
N ASP A 26 -4.36 -0.84 -2.50
CA ASP A 26 -3.19 -1.64 -2.86
C ASP A 26 -1.95 -1.22 -2.04
N PHE A 27 -1.75 0.09 -1.83
CA PHE A 27 -0.66 0.59 -0.99
C PHE A 27 -0.84 0.27 0.48
N PHE A 28 -2.08 0.22 0.98
CA PHE A 28 -2.40 -0.29 2.31
C PHE A 28 -2.05 -1.77 2.47
N ARG A 29 -2.34 -2.60 1.47
CA ARG A 29 -1.96 -4.01 1.49
C ARG A 29 -0.45 -4.20 1.49
N LEU A 30 0.30 -3.33 0.82
CA LEU A 30 1.76 -3.30 0.87
C LEU A 30 2.28 -2.85 2.24
N TRP A 31 1.66 -1.83 2.83
CA TRP A 31 1.94 -1.41 4.20
C TRP A 31 1.72 -2.57 5.19
N LEU A 32 0.62 -3.30 5.08
CA LEU A 32 0.33 -4.48 5.91
C LEU A 32 1.40 -5.55 5.82
N ILE A 33 1.88 -5.86 4.60
CA ILE A 33 2.98 -6.81 4.41
C ILE A 33 4.24 -6.33 5.12
N SER A 34 4.53 -5.03 5.05
CA SER A 34 5.71 -4.44 5.70
C SER A 34 5.66 -4.47 7.23
N GLN A 35 4.49 -4.71 7.85
CA GLN A 35 4.37 -4.90 9.31
C GLN A 35 4.90 -6.27 9.80
N GLY A 36 5.21 -7.18 8.88
CA GLY A 36 5.72 -8.51 9.19
C GLY A 36 4.63 -9.57 9.34
N GLU A 37 5.07 -10.83 9.24
CA GLU A 37 4.22 -12.02 9.08
C GLU A 37 3.14 -12.15 10.17
N LYS A 38 3.53 -12.03 11.45
CA LYS A 38 2.60 -12.21 12.58
C LYS A 38 1.45 -11.21 12.55
N ILE A 39 1.76 -9.94 12.28
CA ILE A 39 0.76 -8.86 12.24
C ILE A 39 -0.12 -9.04 11.01
N TYR A 40 0.50 -9.30 9.84
CA TYR A 40 -0.22 -9.55 8.60
C TYR A 40 -1.27 -10.66 8.75
N HIS A 41 -0.86 -11.85 9.18
CA HIS A 41 -1.79 -12.99 9.31
C HIS A 41 -2.87 -12.76 10.37
N SER A 42 -2.55 -12.06 11.46
CA SER A 42 -3.54 -11.67 12.47
C SER A 42 -4.67 -10.81 11.87
N ILE A 43 -4.32 -9.85 11.01
CA ILE A 43 -5.26 -8.94 10.35
C ILE A 43 -6.00 -9.63 9.19
N ILE A 44 -5.33 -10.48 8.42
CA ILE A 44 -6.01 -11.24 7.36
C ILE A 44 -7.07 -12.20 7.94
N LYS A 45 -6.79 -12.81 9.10
CA LYS A 45 -7.75 -13.67 9.80
C LYS A 45 -8.94 -12.87 10.38
N ASN A 46 -8.69 -11.68 10.91
CA ASN A 46 -9.72 -10.77 11.40
C ASN A 46 -9.26 -9.31 11.24
N GLN A 47 -9.89 -8.59 10.31
CA GLN A 47 -9.47 -7.24 9.92
C GLN A 47 -9.65 -6.21 11.05
N ASP A 48 -10.58 -6.47 11.97
CA ASP A 48 -10.78 -5.65 13.17
C ASP A 48 -9.58 -5.69 14.12
N ASN A 49 -8.70 -6.71 14.01
CA ASN A 49 -7.45 -6.79 14.76
C ASN A 49 -6.47 -5.65 14.43
N LEU A 50 -6.64 -4.93 13.32
CA LEU A 50 -5.83 -3.75 13.01
C LEU A 50 -5.83 -2.75 14.19
N SER A 51 -6.96 -2.64 14.89
CA SER A 51 -7.10 -1.84 16.12
C SER A 51 -6.06 -2.16 17.21
N LYS A 52 -5.55 -3.40 17.27
CA LYS A 52 -4.55 -3.83 18.25
C LYS A 52 -3.14 -3.34 17.92
N TYR A 53 -2.86 -3.09 16.64
CA TYR A 53 -1.52 -2.82 16.12
C TYR A 53 -1.29 -1.36 15.75
N ILE A 54 -2.35 -0.56 15.63
CA ILE A 54 -2.24 0.86 15.34
C ILE A 54 -2.24 1.69 16.63
N ASN A 55 -1.42 2.73 16.66
CA ASN A 55 -1.43 3.74 17.72
C ASN A 55 -1.83 5.10 17.13
N ILE A 56 -2.91 5.69 17.64
CA ILE A 56 -3.52 6.92 17.10
C ILE A 56 -2.96 8.17 17.80
N SER A 57 -1.91 8.03 18.62
CA SER A 57 -1.23 9.19 19.21
C SER A 57 -0.51 10.09 18.19
N PHE A 58 -0.61 9.80 16.88
CA PHE A 58 -0.08 10.61 15.80
C PHE A 58 -1.04 11.77 15.47
N GLU A 59 -0.52 12.97 15.24
CA GLU A 59 -1.34 14.09 14.78
C GLU A 59 -2.06 13.70 13.48
N ALA A 60 -3.37 13.98 13.39
CA ALA A 60 -4.22 13.59 12.26
C ALA A 60 -3.64 13.98 10.89
N LYS A 61 -2.87 15.09 10.82
CA LYS A 61 -2.20 15.56 9.60
C LYS A 61 -1.13 14.61 9.04
N PHE A 62 -0.59 13.71 9.88
CA PHE A 62 0.39 12.71 9.49
C PHE A 62 -0.25 11.33 9.23
N MET A 63 -1.54 11.14 9.52
CA MET A 63 -2.21 9.85 9.29
C MET A 63 -2.51 9.60 7.82
N THR A 64 -2.86 10.64 7.05
CA THR A 64 -3.00 10.54 5.59
C THR A 64 -1.67 10.09 5.00
N ASN A 65 -1.65 8.89 4.41
CA ASN A 65 -0.52 8.16 3.84
C ASN A 65 0.35 7.36 4.83
N TYR A 66 0.12 7.40 6.14
CA TYR A 66 0.92 6.59 7.09
C TYR A 66 0.70 5.09 6.86
N PHE A 67 -0.54 4.69 6.61
CA PHE A 67 -0.90 3.31 6.35
C PHE A 67 -0.77 2.93 4.88
N GLU A 68 0.03 3.67 4.11
CA GLU A 68 0.30 3.38 2.70
C GLU A 68 1.81 3.19 2.47
N ASN A 69 2.17 2.24 1.60
CA ASN A 69 3.55 2.01 1.23
C ASN A 69 3.71 1.73 -0.27
N GLU A 70 3.51 2.77 -1.08
CA GLU A 70 3.72 2.71 -2.54
C GLU A 70 5.14 2.27 -2.89
N ASN A 71 6.13 2.80 -2.16
CA ASN A 71 7.55 2.49 -2.37
C ASN A 71 7.83 0.98 -2.33
N PHE A 72 7.12 0.23 -1.50
CA PHE A 72 7.29 -1.23 -1.41
C PHE A 72 7.04 -1.94 -2.74
N ALA A 73 6.16 -1.40 -3.61
CA ALA A 73 5.85 -1.98 -4.92
C ALA A 73 7.08 -2.03 -5.86
N PHE A 74 8.05 -1.12 -5.64
CA PHE A 74 9.20 -0.94 -6.53
C PHE A 74 10.47 -1.62 -6.01
N ILE A 75 10.47 -2.19 -4.80
CA ILE A 75 11.62 -2.89 -4.21
C ILE A 75 12.19 -3.98 -5.15
N PRO A 76 11.38 -4.89 -5.74
CA PRO A 76 11.92 -5.93 -6.60
C PRO A 76 12.56 -5.38 -7.88
N ALA A 77 11.92 -4.39 -8.51
CA ALA A 77 12.43 -3.72 -9.70
C ALA A 77 13.75 -3.00 -9.41
N TYR A 78 13.83 -2.33 -8.27
CA TYR A 78 15.04 -1.64 -7.83
C TYR A 78 16.18 -2.62 -7.53
N ALA A 79 15.91 -3.71 -6.80
CA ALA A 79 16.90 -4.74 -6.52
C ALA A 79 17.42 -5.40 -7.82
N PHE A 80 16.54 -5.72 -8.75
CA PHE A 80 16.90 -6.22 -10.07
C PHE A 80 17.75 -5.21 -10.84
N SER A 81 17.36 -3.94 -10.88
CA SER A 81 18.14 -2.89 -11.55
C SER A 81 19.53 -2.74 -10.94
N ARG A 82 19.66 -2.76 -9.61
CA ARG A 82 20.97 -2.66 -8.94
C ARG A 82 21.88 -3.85 -9.25
N LYS A 83 21.33 -5.06 -9.31
CA LYS A 83 22.08 -6.29 -9.68
C LYS A 83 22.55 -6.27 -11.13
N ASN A 84 21.82 -5.63 -12.05
CA ASN A 84 22.16 -5.63 -13.47
C ASN A 84 22.93 -4.37 -13.91
N CYS A 85 22.87 -3.26 -13.17
CA CYS A 85 23.65 -2.05 -13.42
C CYS A 85 25.10 -2.12 -12.89
N SER A 86 25.54 -3.27 -12.38
CA SER A 86 26.79 -3.47 -11.65
C SER A 86 28.08 -3.37 -12.46
N HIS A 87 28.02 -3.15 -13.78
CA HIS A 87 29.25 -3.05 -14.58
C HIS A 87 29.71 -1.64 -14.99
N ASN A 88 28.88 -0.58 -14.93
CA ASN A 88 29.33 0.75 -15.39
C ASN A 88 28.82 1.98 -14.60
N ILE A 89 28.01 1.83 -13.55
CA ILE A 89 27.45 2.99 -12.80
C ILE A 89 28.03 3.13 -11.38
N LEU A 90 28.64 2.08 -10.82
CA LEU A 90 29.24 2.14 -9.48
C LEU A 90 30.55 2.95 -9.42
N ASN A 91 31.07 3.44 -10.56
CA ASN A 91 32.23 4.33 -10.64
C ASN A 91 31.89 5.83 -10.81
N LYS A 92 30.68 6.25 -10.46
CA LYS A 92 30.45 7.66 -10.11
C LYS A 92 30.00 7.74 -8.67
N GLU A 93 31.00 7.93 -7.82
CA GLU A 93 31.02 8.85 -6.69
C GLU A 93 29.66 9.19 -6.06
N SER A 94 29.53 8.82 -4.78
CA SER A 94 28.93 9.68 -3.75
C SER A 94 27.51 10.23 -3.99
N TYR A 95 26.64 9.49 -4.68
CA TYR A 95 25.22 9.84 -4.68
C TYR A 95 24.61 9.47 -3.33
N LYS A 96 24.64 10.45 -2.42
CA LYS A 96 23.97 10.43 -1.11
C LYS A 96 22.61 9.77 -1.26
N VAL A 97 22.37 8.70 -0.53
CA VAL A 97 21.02 8.32 -0.14
C VAL A 97 20.44 9.59 0.50
N ASN A 98 19.64 10.33 -0.26
CA ASN A 98 18.87 11.45 0.26
C ASN A 98 18.07 10.87 1.43
N SER A 99 18.14 11.49 2.61
CA SER A 99 17.52 11.03 3.85
C SER A 99 15.99 10.87 3.77
N LYS A 100 15.37 11.15 2.62
CA LYS A 100 13.92 11.14 2.40
C LYS A 100 13.39 9.89 1.66
N THR A 101 14.17 9.19 0.84
CA THR A 101 13.68 7.98 0.14
C THR A 101 14.74 6.89 -0.01
N ILE A 102 14.31 5.63 -0.10
CA ILE A 102 15.17 4.45 -0.33
C ILE A 102 15.62 4.29 -1.79
N PHE A 103 15.02 5.06 -2.70
CA PHE A 103 15.28 5.01 -4.13
C PHE A 103 16.13 6.21 -4.56
N GLN A 104 16.81 6.09 -5.71
CA GLN A 104 17.34 7.29 -6.37
C GLN A 104 16.15 8.17 -6.78
N ASP A 105 16.26 9.49 -6.62
CA ASP A 105 15.14 10.44 -6.73
C ASP A 105 14.32 10.31 -8.04
N ASN A 106 14.89 9.73 -9.11
CA ASN A 106 14.22 9.54 -10.41
C ASN A 106 13.98 8.07 -10.81
N PHE A 107 14.21 7.09 -9.93
CA PHE A 107 14.13 5.66 -10.30
C PHE A 107 12.71 5.25 -10.70
N ILE A 108 11.72 5.56 -9.87
CA ILE A 108 10.32 5.15 -10.06
C ILE A 108 9.77 5.71 -11.37
N ASP A 109 9.95 7.01 -11.61
CA ASP A 109 9.48 7.67 -12.84
C ASP A 109 10.11 7.08 -14.10
N ASN A 110 11.42 6.87 -14.08
CA ASN A 110 12.14 6.27 -15.21
C ASN A 110 11.70 4.83 -15.46
N TYR A 111 11.51 4.04 -14.39
CA TYR A 111 11.01 2.68 -14.48
C TYR A 111 9.59 2.65 -15.06
N ASN A 112 8.69 3.48 -14.55
CA ASN A 112 7.31 3.57 -15.02
C ASN A 112 7.24 3.99 -16.50
N LYS A 113 8.06 4.96 -16.94
CA LYS A 113 8.15 5.36 -18.35
C LYS A 113 8.58 4.20 -19.25
N LYS A 114 9.60 3.43 -18.84
CA LYS A 114 10.06 2.25 -19.59
C LYS A 114 9.00 1.15 -19.63
N LEU A 115 8.37 0.86 -18.48
CA LEU A 115 7.32 -0.14 -18.35
C LEU A 115 6.11 0.19 -19.23
N ASN A 116 5.65 1.45 -19.22
CA ASN A 116 4.52 1.89 -20.04
C ASN A 116 4.83 1.80 -21.54
N ASN A 117 6.06 2.14 -21.95
CA ASN A 117 6.50 1.94 -23.33
C ASN A 117 6.50 0.46 -23.74
N TYR A 118 6.98 -0.42 -22.86
CA TYR A 118 6.95 -1.86 -23.10
C TYR A 118 5.51 -2.40 -23.21
N LYS A 119 4.63 -2.05 -22.26
CA LYS A 119 3.20 -2.40 -22.28
C LYS A 119 2.55 -2.01 -23.60
N ARG A 120 2.81 -0.79 -24.10
CA ARG A 120 2.30 -0.32 -25.39
C ARG A 120 2.82 -1.13 -26.57
N LYS A 121 4.11 -1.48 -26.59
CA LYS A 121 4.71 -2.31 -27.66
C LYS A 121 4.08 -3.69 -27.78
N ILE A 122 3.75 -4.31 -26.64
CA ILE A 122 3.17 -5.66 -26.62
C ILE A 122 1.64 -5.66 -26.63
N GLY A 123 1.00 -4.48 -26.80
CA GLY A 123 -0.46 -4.37 -26.74
C GLY A 123 -1.07 -4.81 -25.41
N TYR A 124 -0.35 -4.62 -24.29
CA TYR A 124 -0.82 -5.04 -22.97
C TYR A 124 -2.07 -4.26 -22.57
N ILE A 125 -3.14 -5.00 -22.28
CA ILE A 125 -4.39 -4.45 -21.77
C ILE A 125 -4.40 -4.63 -20.25
N ASN A 126 -4.58 -3.54 -19.51
CA ASN A 126 -4.74 -3.61 -18.06
C ASN A 126 -6.00 -4.42 -17.74
N LYS A 127 -5.84 -5.59 -17.13
CA LYS A 127 -6.96 -6.36 -16.60
C LYS A 127 -7.61 -5.55 -15.48
N LYS A 128 -8.94 -5.46 -15.50
CA LYS A 128 -9.70 -4.92 -14.38
C LYS A 128 -9.59 -5.88 -13.22
N TYR A 129 -9.45 -5.34 -12.02
CA TYR A 129 -9.57 -6.13 -10.81
C TYR A 129 -10.96 -6.78 -10.72
N PRO A 130 -11.09 -7.93 -10.04
CA PRO A 130 -12.39 -8.50 -9.70
C PRO A 130 -13.23 -7.45 -8.98
N LYS A 131 -14.53 -7.37 -9.30
CA LYS A 131 -15.44 -6.47 -8.58
C LYS A 131 -15.69 -7.03 -7.19
N ILE A 132 -15.49 -6.20 -6.17
CA ILE A 132 -15.92 -6.48 -4.80
C ILE A 132 -17.33 -5.93 -4.63
N ILE A 133 -18.22 -6.72 -4.03
CA ILE A 133 -19.51 -6.25 -3.53
C ILE A 133 -19.28 -5.78 -2.10
N PHE A 134 -19.66 -4.54 -1.79
CA PHE A 134 -19.51 -3.95 -0.46
C PHE A 134 -20.83 -3.99 0.29
N HIS A 135 -20.80 -4.54 1.50
CA HIS A 135 -21.93 -4.51 2.44
C HIS A 135 -21.86 -3.35 3.44
N TRP A 136 -20.90 -2.44 3.25
CA TRP A 136 -20.74 -1.22 4.04
C TRP A 136 -20.63 -0.01 3.10
N CYS A 137 -20.88 1.19 3.62
CA CYS A 137 -20.90 2.42 2.85
C CYS A 137 -20.26 3.59 3.62
N ALA A 138 -19.32 4.28 2.98
CA ALA A 138 -18.70 5.49 3.51
C ALA A 138 -19.71 6.59 3.88
N LYS A 139 -20.83 6.69 3.16
CA LYS A 139 -21.91 7.66 3.43
C LYS A 139 -22.75 7.29 4.66
N PHE A 140 -22.65 6.04 5.13
CA PHE A 140 -23.36 5.53 6.29
C PHE A 140 -22.35 4.89 7.27
N PRO A 141 -21.56 5.70 8.03
CA PRO A 141 -20.44 5.19 8.83
C PRO A 141 -20.77 4.06 9.79
N ASN A 142 -22.00 4.02 10.32
CA ASN A 142 -22.47 2.93 11.18
C ASN A 142 -22.39 1.55 10.51
N SER A 143 -22.52 1.46 9.18
CA SER A 143 -22.34 0.17 8.46
C SER A 143 -20.91 -0.36 8.57
N MET A 144 -19.90 0.50 8.69
CA MET A 144 -18.51 0.08 8.91
C MET A 144 -18.28 -0.41 10.34
N LYS A 145 -19.05 0.09 11.32
CA LYS A 145 -19.04 -0.42 12.70
C LYS A 145 -19.49 -1.88 12.76
N GLU A 146 -20.42 -2.30 11.91
CA GLU A 146 -20.84 -3.71 11.84
C GLU A 146 -19.73 -4.62 11.28
N VAL A 147 -18.88 -4.09 10.39
CA VAL A 147 -17.79 -4.84 9.75
C VAL A 147 -16.52 -4.88 10.61
N CYS A 148 -16.14 -3.76 11.22
CA CYS A 148 -14.92 -3.60 12.02
C CYS A 148 -15.22 -2.78 13.30
N PRO A 149 -15.94 -3.34 14.29
CA PRO A 149 -16.45 -2.57 15.42
C PRO A 149 -15.37 -1.97 16.32
N THR A 150 -14.30 -2.70 16.59
CA THR A 150 -13.23 -2.27 17.50
C THR A 150 -12.36 -1.19 16.84
N LEU A 151 -12.01 -1.40 15.57
CA LEU A 151 -11.27 -0.45 14.77
C LEU A 151 -12.10 0.82 14.51
N PHE A 152 -13.38 0.68 14.17
CA PHE A 152 -14.28 1.82 14.03
C PHE A 152 -14.33 2.64 15.31
N LYS A 153 -14.53 1.97 16.46
CA LYS A 153 -14.52 2.66 17.75
C LYS A 153 -13.21 3.42 17.94
N LYS A 154 -12.09 2.75 17.74
CA LYS A 154 -10.76 3.30 17.95
C LYS A 154 -10.45 4.50 17.04
N MET A 155 -10.91 4.52 15.79
CA MET A 155 -10.65 5.61 14.84
C MET A 155 -11.58 6.83 15.01
N TYR A 156 -12.79 6.63 15.56
CA TYR A 156 -13.84 7.67 15.60
C TYR A 156 -14.29 8.08 17.02
N PHE A 157 -13.81 7.41 18.09
CA PHE A 157 -14.12 7.71 19.50
C PHE A 157 -12.90 7.51 20.40
#